data_AF-A0A7W6HUL8-F1
#
_entry.id   AF-A0A7W6HUL8-F1
#
_cell.length_a   1.000
_cell.length_b   1.000
_cell.length_c   1.000
_cell.angle_alpha   90.00
_cell.angle_beta   90.00
_cell.angle_gamma   90.00
#
_symmetry.space_group_name_H-M   'P 1'
#
loop_
_entity.id
_entity.type
_entity.pdbx_description
1 polymer ?
#
loop_
_entity_poly.entity_id
_entity_poly.type
_entity_poly.pdbx_seq_one_letter_code
_entity_poly.pdbx_strand_id
1 'polypeptide(L)'
;MKSYLKIIPYLICILFASCASDDSHPIQTPRQVNVALTVTLPEPENVQSLARSYTDSEIRNVDVLVFDEDGKFMERVKVDGGELTPSGTEISFSIRLDATSKRRVIHLVPNGRTPDGVTDRLNFGDITPTMTESAAMLALKTSTFAGTLVDNVMPLIMWGRVELPTGINIVTKADNVKLLRAVACVQVKKGAASAANGLNDFTVQSITVNKGSDCGYLTPTNYLMTITPVTGRPLSGSTLNYANGWSDGETPSLYIYERNCTTNDYMGVIIKAKYKGKEGYYKVVMVDNVGTPLNVVRNHRYIITVVSVNGPGYTNVTDAINFAPSNALKVELTDEDADFPCIVADAQHRMTMSNNVFNLYGKNQTTSVANGIEICTVYSSRGVTPVVTGGTTWLTGLQVQPLGSNKYKIVGNFVGTSTLVSTTLTITCDNLSQSVEVSWNPEISTQKDGDSYVLDLVNTTNHNWTIQIMKPLSTTWLALHPTASLPAAFPGVDGFLSELNSNYYTHAYLHIGFGSNRSGMVQMSSVVGGKTKACKIIIVQ
;
A
#
# COMPACT_ATOMS: atom_id res chain seq x y z
N MET A 1 -68.13 -32.12 65.38
CA MET A 1 -68.17 -30.64 65.45
C MET A 1 -66.74 -30.16 65.70
N LYS A 2 -66.20 -29.37 64.76
CA LYS A 2 -64.98 -28.50 64.76
C LYS A 2 -63.83 -28.79 65.76
N SER A 3 -62.59 -28.81 65.24
CA SER A 3 -61.50 -27.84 65.58
C SER A 3 -60.06 -28.40 65.45
N TYR A 4 -59.26 -27.75 64.61
CA TYR A 4 -57.83 -27.40 64.69
C TYR A 4 -56.74 -28.33 65.31
N LEU A 5 -55.71 -28.60 64.48
CA LEU A 5 -54.26 -28.36 64.68
C LEU A 5 -53.47 -29.11 65.80
N LYS A 6 -52.39 -29.82 65.39
CA LYS A 6 -51.00 -29.89 65.96
C LYS A 6 -50.30 -31.20 65.51
N ILE A 7 -49.22 -31.14 64.70
CA ILE A 7 -47.77 -31.17 65.06
C ILE A 7 -47.36 -32.43 65.84
N ILE A 8 -46.37 -33.19 65.33
CA ILE A 8 -45.36 -33.98 66.09
C ILE A 8 -44.24 -34.52 65.12
N PRO A 9 -42.99 -34.79 65.59
CA PRO A 9 -41.75 -34.27 64.99
C PRO A 9 -40.55 -35.27 64.83
N TYR A 10 -39.36 -34.73 64.50
CA TYR A 10 -37.95 -35.22 64.66
C TYR A 10 -37.50 -36.52 63.92
N LEU A 11 -36.61 -36.46 62.92
CA LEU A 11 -35.12 -36.38 62.94
C LEU A 11 -34.41 -37.71 63.26
N ILE A 12 -33.68 -38.28 62.29
CA ILE A 12 -32.49 -39.15 62.46
C ILE A 12 -31.55 -38.94 61.25
N CYS A 13 -30.24 -38.92 61.53
CA CYS A 13 -29.13 -38.46 60.70
C CYS A 13 -28.37 -39.58 59.95
N ILE A 14 -27.43 -39.15 59.08
CA ILE A 14 -26.20 -39.82 58.53
C ILE A 14 -26.41 -40.62 57.23
N LEU A 15 -26.04 -40.09 56.04
CA LEU A 15 -24.71 -39.98 55.39
C LEU A 15 -24.07 -41.34 55.01
N PHE A 16 -24.00 -41.67 53.70
CA PHE A 16 -22.76 -41.70 52.88
C PHE A 16 -22.98 -42.28 51.46
N ALA A 17 -22.53 -41.49 50.47
CA ALA A 17 -21.84 -41.83 49.22
C ALA A 17 -22.45 -42.79 48.17
N SER A 18 -22.85 -42.22 47.03
CA SER A 18 -22.41 -42.69 45.72
C SER A 18 -22.34 -41.50 44.76
N CYS A 19 -21.12 -41.01 44.51
CA CYS A 19 -20.82 -40.10 43.42
C CYS A 19 -21.00 -40.84 42.10
N ALA A 20 -22.00 -40.47 41.31
CA ALA A 20 -21.94 -40.61 39.86
C ALA A 20 -21.72 -39.20 39.30
N SER A 21 -20.52 -38.96 38.80
CA SER A 21 -20.16 -37.74 38.08
C SER A 21 -20.95 -37.69 36.77
N ASP A 22 -21.99 -36.86 36.75
CA ASP A 22 -22.68 -36.46 35.54
C ASP A 22 -21.90 -35.29 34.93
N ASP A 23 -20.87 -35.61 34.14
CA ASP A 23 -20.13 -34.66 33.32
C ASP A 23 -20.97 -34.24 32.10
N SER A 24 -22.06 -33.52 32.35
CA SER A 24 -22.73 -32.73 31.33
C SER A 24 -22.25 -31.29 31.43
N HIS A 25 -21.09 -31.01 30.81
CA HIS A 25 -20.71 -29.63 30.54
C HIS A 25 -21.79 -28.98 29.66
N PRO A 26 -22.39 -27.85 30.06
CA PRO A 26 -23.21 -27.08 29.13
C PRO A 26 -22.29 -26.67 27.97
N ILE A 27 -22.74 -26.90 26.73
CA ILE A 27 -22.07 -26.39 25.53
C ILE A 27 -21.99 -24.87 25.70
N GLN A 28 -20.81 -24.38 26.05
CA GLN A 28 -20.51 -22.97 26.07
C GLN A 28 -20.59 -22.52 24.62
N THR A 29 -21.63 -21.77 24.25
CA THR A 29 -21.63 -21.02 23.01
C THR A 29 -20.36 -20.18 23.01
N PRO A 30 -19.49 -20.31 21.99
CA PRO A 30 -18.29 -19.50 21.90
C PRO A 30 -18.68 -18.03 22.06
N ARG A 31 -18.07 -17.34 23.02
CA ARG A 31 -18.33 -15.92 23.23
C ARG A 31 -17.69 -15.17 22.06
N GLN A 32 -18.51 -14.83 21.06
CA GLN A 32 -18.08 -13.97 19.96
C GLN A 32 -17.61 -12.62 20.51
N VAL A 33 -16.45 -12.17 20.05
CA VAL A 33 -15.88 -10.87 20.36
C VAL A 33 -15.67 -10.08 19.08
N ASN A 34 -15.81 -8.77 19.17
CA ASN A 34 -15.50 -7.89 18.04
C ASN A 34 -13.97 -7.84 17.88
N VAL A 35 -13.49 -8.13 16.68
CA VAL A 35 -12.12 -7.87 16.25
C VAL A 35 -12.15 -6.62 15.38
N ALA A 36 -11.50 -5.56 15.83
CA ALA A 36 -11.36 -4.34 15.03
C ALA A 36 -10.17 -4.51 14.07
N LEU A 37 -10.41 -4.24 12.79
CA LEU A 37 -9.42 -4.34 11.72
C LEU A 37 -9.28 -2.96 11.06
N THR A 38 -8.04 -2.50 10.94
CA THR A 38 -7.68 -1.26 10.25
C THR A 38 -6.75 -1.61 9.09
N VAL A 39 -7.18 -1.34 7.87
CA VAL A 39 -6.39 -1.60 6.65
C VAL A 39 -5.80 -0.32 6.10
N THR A 40 -4.55 -0.37 5.64
CA THR A 40 -3.89 0.74 4.97
C THR A 40 -4.00 0.55 3.46
N LEU A 41 -4.58 1.54 2.79
CA LEU A 41 -4.72 1.58 1.34
C LEU A 41 -3.34 1.72 0.69
N PRO A 42 -3.10 1.06 -0.45
CA PRO A 42 -1.96 1.38 -1.29
C PRO A 42 -2.09 2.83 -1.78
N GLU A 43 -0.97 3.54 -1.89
CA GLU A 43 -0.96 4.98 -2.22
C GLU A 43 -1.88 5.32 -3.41
N PRO A 44 -2.74 6.36 -3.29
CA PRO A 44 -3.62 6.80 -4.36
C PRO A 44 -2.88 7.57 -5.46
N GLU A 45 -3.43 7.56 -6.68
CA GLU A 45 -2.86 8.22 -7.85
C GLU A 45 -3.05 9.75 -7.84
N ASN A 46 -2.07 10.48 -8.38
CA ASN A 46 -2.11 11.92 -8.71
C ASN A 46 -2.56 12.19 -10.17
N VAL A 47 -3.56 11.48 -10.70
CA VAL A 47 -4.01 11.70 -12.10
C VAL A 47 -5.53 11.77 -12.17
N GLN A 48 -6.00 12.89 -12.73
CA GLN A 48 -7.36 13.05 -13.20
C GLN A 48 -7.51 12.35 -14.56
N SER A 49 -8.22 11.23 -14.59
CA SER A 49 -8.91 10.82 -15.82
C SER A 49 -10.38 11.19 -15.68
N LEU A 50 -10.88 12.09 -16.52
CA LEU A 50 -12.27 12.59 -16.53
C LEU A 50 -13.35 11.51 -16.80
N ALA A 51 -12.97 10.23 -16.91
CA ALA A 51 -13.82 9.15 -17.42
C ALA A 51 -13.95 7.93 -16.47
N ARG A 52 -13.43 7.99 -15.22
CA ARG A 52 -13.51 6.84 -14.28
C ARG A 52 -14.46 7.09 -13.13
N SER A 53 -15.25 6.07 -12.81
CA SER A 53 -16.17 6.06 -11.66
C SER A 53 -15.47 5.78 -10.33
N TYR A 54 -14.25 5.19 -10.35
CA TYR A 54 -13.54 4.73 -9.16
C TYR A 54 -12.06 5.14 -9.20
N THR A 55 -11.48 5.35 -8.02
CA THR A 55 -10.03 5.54 -7.84
C THR A 55 -9.31 4.22 -7.55
N ASP A 56 -7.99 4.19 -7.72
CA ASP A 56 -7.13 3.01 -7.52
C ASP A 56 -7.04 2.51 -6.08
N SER A 57 -7.55 3.30 -5.14
CA SER A 57 -7.48 3.03 -3.70
C SER A 57 -8.87 2.88 -3.08
N GLU A 58 -9.93 2.95 -3.89
CA GLU A 58 -11.30 2.86 -3.36
C GLU A 58 -11.65 1.43 -2.94
N ILE A 59 -12.14 1.26 -1.71
CA ILE A 59 -12.68 0.00 -1.20
C ILE A 59 -14.18 0.18 -0.95
N ARG A 60 -14.98 -0.69 -1.56
CA ARG A 60 -16.45 -0.69 -1.47
C ARG A 60 -16.98 -1.79 -0.57
N ASN A 61 -16.21 -2.86 -0.40
CA ASN A 61 -16.53 -4.00 0.43
C ASN A 61 -15.23 -4.73 0.80
N VAL A 62 -15.26 -5.52 1.87
CA VAL A 62 -14.14 -6.39 2.27
C VAL A 62 -14.66 -7.79 2.56
N ASP A 63 -13.95 -8.80 2.07
CA ASP A 63 -14.15 -10.18 2.45
C ASP A 63 -13.01 -10.63 3.37
N VAL A 64 -13.34 -11.17 4.53
CA VAL A 64 -12.38 -11.64 5.52
C VAL A 64 -12.39 -13.15 5.56
N LEU A 65 -11.25 -13.77 5.22
CA LEU A 65 -11.08 -15.22 5.25
C LEU A 65 -10.32 -15.61 6.52
N VAL A 66 -10.92 -16.44 7.34
CA VAL A 66 -10.38 -16.82 8.65
C VAL A 66 -9.87 -18.25 8.60
N PHE A 67 -8.64 -18.45 9.07
CA PHE A 67 -7.98 -19.75 9.15
C PHE A 67 -7.61 -20.07 10.61
N ASP A 68 -7.75 -21.34 10.98
CA ASP A 68 -7.47 -21.85 12.33
C ASP A 68 -5.97 -21.94 12.64
N GLU A 69 -5.63 -22.49 13.81
CA GLU A 69 -4.24 -22.64 14.26
C GLU A 69 -3.38 -23.51 13.34
N ASP A 70 -4.01 -24.48 12.65
CA ASP A 70 -3.38 -25.42 11.71
C ASP A 70 -3.37 -24.87 10.28
N GLY A 71 -3.83 -23.63 10.08
CA GLY A 71 -3.92 -22.98 8.77
C GLY A 71 -5.02 -23.57 7.89
N LYS A 72 -6.12 -24.04 8.47
CA LYS A 72 -7.29 -24.52 7.73
C LYS A 72 -8.40 -23.48 7.70
N PHE A 73 -9.03 -23.34 6.54
CA PHE A 73 -10.11 -22.39 6.33
C PHE A 73 -11.30 -22.72 7.23
N MET A 74 -11.79 -21.70 7.93
CA MET A 74 -12.94 -21.80 8.83
C MET A 74 -14.17 -21.16 8.20
N GLU A 75 -14.07 -19.87 7.91
CA GLU A 75 -15.21 -19.05 7.50
C GLU A 75 -14.79 -17.83 6.68
N ARG A 76 -15.76 -17.31 5.92
CA ARG A 76 -15.68 -16.03 5.21
C ARG A 76 -16.67 -15.07 5.84
N VAL A 77 -16.18 -13.97 6.37
CA VAL A 77 -17.00 -12.87 6.88
C VAL A 77 -17.08 -11.78 5.82
N LYS A 78 -18.30 -11.37 5.48
CA LYS A 78 -18.57 -10.30 4.50
C LYS A 78 -18.76 -8.99 5.24
N VAL A 79 -18.03 -7.96 4.83
CA VAL A 79 -18.14 -6.59 5.35
C VAL A 79 -18.56 -5.69 4.19
N ASP A 80 -19.75 -5.10 4.32
CA ASP A 80 -20.33 -4.26 3.28
C ASP A 80 -19.91 -2.79 3.44
N GLY A 81 -20.05 -2.00 2.38
CA GLY A 81 -19.54 -0.63 2.34
C GLY A 81 -20.07 0.30 3.45
N GLY A 82 -21.29 0.05 3.94
CA GLY A 82 -21.86 0.81 5.06
C GLY A 82 -21.24 0.50 6.43
N GLU A 83 -20.47 -0.58 6.55
CA GLU A 83 -19.74 -0.98 7.76
C GLU A 83 -18.28 -0.51 7.73
N LEU A 84 -17.84 0.01 6.59
CA LEU A 84 -16.52 0.60 6.42
C LEU A 84 -16.53 2.03 6.96
N THR A 85 -15.52 2.36 7.75
CA THR A 85 -15.27 3.71 8.25
C THR A 85 -13.97 4.22 7.64
N PRO A 86 -14.05 4.99 6.53
CA PRO A 86 -12.87 5.60 5.91
C PRO A 86 -12.23 6.66 6.81
N SER A 87 -10.91 6.71 6.84
CA SER A 87 -10.10 7.70 7.55
C SER A 87 -8.79 7.92 6.78
N GLY A 88 -8.76 8.93 5.89
CA GLY A 88 -7.58 9.18 5.04
C GLY A 88 -7.30 8.03 4.07
N THR A 89 -6.06 7.52 4.03
CA THR A 89 -5.69 6.28 3.35
C THR A 89 -5.97 5.01 4.17
N GLU A 90 -6.69 5.09 5.28
CA GLU A 90 -7.09 3.91 6.04
C GLU A 90 -8.58 3.65 5.95
N ILE A 91 -8.96 2.38 5.97
CA ILE A 91 -10.34 1.95 6.13
C ILE A 91 -10.40 1.04 7.33
N SER A 92 -11.25 1.39 8.29
CA SER A 92 -11.47 0.59 9.48
C SER A 92 -12.84 -0.05 9.45
N PHE A 93 -12.93 -1.25 10.00
CA PHE A 93 -14.18 -1.97 10.18
C PHE A 93 -14.02 -2.97 11.33
N SER A 94 -15.11 -3.52 11.84
CA SER A 94 -15.08 -4.52 12.89
C SER A 94 -15.83 -5.76 12.45
N ILE A 95 -15.27 -6.93 12.71
CA ILE A 95 -15.91 -8.21 12.48
C ILE A 95 -16.11 -8.95 13.79
N ARG A 96 -17.07 -9.87 13.85
CA ARG A 96 -17.27 -10.75 15.00
C ARG A 96 -16.64 -12.10 14.73
N LEU A 97 -15.76 -12.53 15.63
CA LEU A 97 -15.10 -13.84 15.59
C LEU A 97 -15.16 -14.49 16.96
N ASP A 98 -15.08 -15.82 16.99
CA ASP A 98 -15.04 -16.58 18.24
C ASP A 98 -13.74 -16.30 19.01
N ALA A 99 -13.87 -15.97 20.30
CA ALA A 99 -12.72 -15.77 21.17
C ALA A 99 -11.90 -17.07 21.31
N THR A 100 -10.59 -16.95 21.21
CA THR A 100 -9.66 -18.08 21.28
C THR A 100 -8.28 -17.61 21.73
N SER A 101 -7.55 -18.44 22.47
CA SER A 101 -6.12 -18.21 22.76
C SER A 101 -5.19 -18.76 21.69
N LYS A 102 -5.74 -19.48 20.69
CA LYS A 102 -4.97 -20.13 19.64
C LYS A 102 -4.71 -19.20 18.47
N ARG A 103 -3.59 -19.40 17.79
CA ARG A 103 -3.19 -18.65 16.58
C ARG A 103 -4.33 -18.61 15.55
N ARG A 104 -4.51 -17.46 14.89
CA ARG A 104 -5.37 -17.31 13.71
C ARG A 104 -4.61 -16.64 12.59
N VAL A 105 -4.91 -17.02 11.36
CA VAL A 105 -4.48 -16.31 10.16
C VAL A 105 -5.70 -15.72 9.49
N ILE A 106 -5.62 -14.44 9.15
CA ILE A 106 -6.69 -13.70 8.52
C ILE A 106 -6.18 -13.17 7.18
N HIS A 107 -6.93 -13.41 6.11
CA HIS A 107 -6.73 -12.73 4.84
C HIS A 107 -7.85 -11.73 4.61
N LEU A 108 -7.45 -10.52 4.19
CA LEU A 108 -8.36 -9.45 3.84
C LEU A 108 -8.41 -9.36 2.33
N VAL A 109 -9.62 -9.31 1.78
CA VAL A 109 -9.88 -9.26 0.35
C VAL A 109 -10.81 -8.09 0.03
N PRO A 110 -10.27 -6.86 -0.01
CA PRO A 110 -11.02 -5.70 -0.50
C PRO A 110 -11.51 -5.89 -1.94
N ASN A 111 -12.74 -5.44 -2.18
CA ASN A 111 -13.43 -5.47 -3.47
C ASN A 111 -13.52 -6.87 -4.09
N GLY A 112 -13.46 -7.93 -3.28
CA GLY A 112 -13.68 -9.31 -3.70
C GLY A 112 -15.08 -9.55 -4.29
N ARG A 113 -16.00 -8.62 -4.02
CA ARG A 113 -17.35 -8.55 -4.59
C ARG A 113 -17.55 -7.28 -5.43
N THR A 114 -18.59 -7.27 -6.26
CA THR A 114 -19.06 -6.08 -6.99
C THR A 114 -19.32 -4.91 -6.03
N PRO A 115 -19.27 -3.65 -6.50
CA PRO A 115 -19.41 -2.46 -5.63
C PRO A 115 -20.68 -2.41 -4.76
N ASP A 116 -21.75 -3.08 -5.18
CA ASP A 116 -23.00 -3.25 -4.44
C ASP A 116 -22.92 -4.33 -3.33
N GLY A 117 -21.80 -5.05 -3.23
CA GLY A 117 -21.56 -6.12 -2.26
C GLY A 117 -22.24 -7.46 -2.60
N VAL A 118 -22.88 -7.59 -3.76
CA VAL A 118 -23.76 -8.74 -4.07
C VAL A 118 -23.02 -9.88 -4.76
N THR A 119 -22.34 -9.60 -5.86
CA THR A 119 -21.79 -10.62 -6.75
C THR A 119 -20.31 -10.85 -6.48
N ASP A 120 -19.90 -12.10 -6.33
CA ASP A 120 -18.50 -12.46 -6.15
C ASP A 120 -17.69 -12.24 -7.43
N ARG A 121 -16.56 -11.53 -7.32
CA ARG A 121 -15.58 -11.32 -8.40
C ARG A 121 -14.43 -12.33 -8.35
N LEU A 122 -14.33 -13.05 -7.25
CA LEU A 122 -13.44 -14.19 -7.03
C LEU A 122 -14.27 -15.46 -6.89
N ASN A 123 -13.71 -16.61 -7.24
CA ASN A 123 -14.32 -17.92 -7.05
C ASN A 123 -14.31 -18.39 -5.58
N PHE A 124 -14.90 -17.61 -4.67
CA PHE A 124 -15.03 -17.98 -3.26
C PHE A 124 -15.82 -19.28 -3.04
N GLY A 125 -16.61 -19.75 -4.02
CA GLY A 125 -17.26 -21.06 -3.96
C GLY A 125 -16.29 -22.24 -3.99
N ASP A 126 -15.05 -22.04 -4.45
CA ASP A 126 -14.04 -23.11 -4.57
C ASP A 126 -13.26 -23.34 -3.27
N ILE A 127 -13.45 -22.49 -2.24
CA ILE A 127 -12.87 -22.68 -0.91
C ILE A 127 -13.90 -23.35 0.02
N THR A 128 -13.47 -24.40 0.71
CA THR A 128 -14.34 -25.19 1.60
C THR A 128 -13.76 -25.27 3.01
N PRO A 129 -14.59 -25.41 4.05
CA PRO A 129 -14.10 -25.58 5.41
C PRO A 129 -13.07 -26.71 5.49
N THR A 130 -12.05 -26.53 6.32
CA THR A 130 -10.88 -27.42 6.49
C THR A 130 -9.82 -27.39 5.38
N MET A 131 -10.06 -26.69 4.26
CA MET A 131 -9.08 -26.52 3.20
C MET A 131 -7.84 -25.78 3.73
N THR A 132 -6.63 -26.24 3.39
CA THR A 132 -5.40 -25.59 3.84
C THR A 132 -5.25 -24.18 3.24
N GLU A 133 -4.56 -23.29 3.94
CA GLU A 133 -4.24 -21.92 3.47
C GLU A 133 -3.63 -21.96 2.07
N SER A 134 -2.68 -22.86 1.82
CA SER A 134 -2.04 -23.05 0.51
C SER A 134 -3.03 -23.43 -0.60
N ALA A 135 -3.95 -24.36 -0.31
CA ALA A 135 -4.94 -24.80 -1.29
C ALA A 135 -5.99 -23.71 -1.54
N ALA A 136 -6.43 -23.00 -0.50
CA ALA A 136 -7.35 -21.87 -0.64
C ALA A 136 -6.73 -20.73 -1.46
N MET A 137 -5.47 -20.35 -1.20
CA MET A 137 -4.76 -19.33 -1.97
C MET A 137 -4.43 -19.75 -3.42
N LEU A 138 -4.50 -21.05 -3.73
CA LEU A 138 -4.43 -21.57 -5.09
C LEU A 138 -5.80 -21.61 -5.77
N ALA A 139 -6.87 -21.80 -5.00
CA ALA A 139 -8.24 -21.78 -5.51
C ALA A 139 -8.64 -20.35 -5.93
N LEU A 140 -8.35 -19.34 -5.10
CA LEU A 140 -8.84 -17.96 -5.27
C LEU A 140 -8.28 -17.24 -6.51
N LYS A 141 -9.14 -17.11 -7.52
CA LYS A 141 -8.91 -16.51 -8.85
C LYS A 141 -10.08 -15.61 -9.21
N THR A 142 -9.79 -14.57 -9.98
CA THR A 142 -10.83 -13.69 -10.52
C THR A 142 -11.61 -14.41 -11.62
N SER A 143 -12.91 -14.19 -11.67
CA SER A 143 -13.77 -14.75 -12.72
C SER A 143 -13.48 -14.11 -14.08
N THR A 144 -13.81 -14.83 -15.15
CA THR A 144 -13.90 -14.22 -16.49
C THR A 144 -15.05 -13.22 -16.53
N PHE A 145 -14.99 -12.29 -17.48
CA PHE A 145 -15.94 -11.18 -17.54
C PHE A 145 -16.54 -11.01 -18.93
N ALA A 146 -17.71 -10.38 -18.97
CA ALA A 146 -18.31 -9.84 -20.17
C ALA A 146 -18.17 -8.30 -20.16
N GLY A 147 -17.97 -7.68 -21.32
CA GLY A 147 -17.81 -6.22 -21.42
C GLY A 147 -16.35 -5.77 -21.42
N THR A 148 -16.06 -4.64 -20.78
CA THR A 148 -14.73 -4.01 -20.79
C THR A 148 -13.86 -4.49 -19.63
N LEU A 149 -12.55 -4.51 -19.83
CA LEU A 149 -11.60 -4.86 -18.77
C LEU A 149 -11.67 -3.87 -17.61
N VAL A 150 -11.82 -2.57 -17.91
CA VAL A 150 -11.88 -1.51 -16.90
C VAL A 150 -13.05 -1.73 -15.94
N ASP A 151 -14.24 -2.05 -16.47
CA ASP A 151 -15.42 -2.31 -15.64
C ASP A 151 -15.26 -3.58 -14.80
N ASN A 152 -14.52 -4.57 -15.30
CA ASN A 152 -14.29 -5.81 -14.57
C ASN A 152 -13.23 -5.65 -13.46
N VAL A 153 -12.19 -4.86 -13.68
CA VAL A 153 -11.07 -4.71 -12.72
C VAL A 153 -11.32 -3.64 -11.68
N MET A 154 -12.14 -2.62 -11.97
CA MET A 154 -12.47 -1.54 -11.02
C MET A 154 -13.75 -1.82 -10.23
N PRO A 155 -13.81 -1.41 -8.95
CA PRO A 155 -12.70 -0.96 -8.09
C PRO A 155 -11.70 -2.09 -7.85
N LEU A 156 -10.43 -1.77 -7.61
CA LEU A 156 -9.35 -2.76 -7.65
C LEU A 156 -9.48 -3.82 -6.54
N ILE A 157 -9.39 -5.09 -6.92
CA ILE A 157 -9.24 -6.19 -5.96
C ILE A 157 -7.87 -6.07 -5.30
N MET A 158 -7.85 -6.15 -3.97
CA MET A 158 -6.63 -6.12 -3.19
C MET A 158 -6.56 -7.30 -2.23
N TRP A 159 -5.39 -7.49 -1.63
CA TRP A 159 -5.15 -8.56 -0.68
C TRP A 159 -4.19 -8.14 0.44
N GLY A 160 -4.54 -8.48 1.67
CA GLY A 160 -3.70 -8.36 2.85
C GLY A 160 -3.73 -9.64 3.69
N ARG A 161 -2.71 -9.82 4.53
CA ARG A 161 -2.62 -10.96 5.46
C ARG A 161 -2.21 -10.49 6.84
N VAL A 162 -2.86 -11.06 7.85
CA VAL A 162 -2.61 -10.80 9.26
C VAL A 162 -2.42 -12.13 9.98
N GLU A 163 -1.41 -12.21 10.83
CA GLU A 163 -1.31 -13.28 11.82
C GLU A 163 -1.65 -12.74 13.21
N LEU A 164 -2.51 -13.46 13.92
CA LEU A 164 -2.87 -13.21 15.31
C LEU A 164 -2.26 -14.35 16.15
N PRO A 165 -0.98 -14.25 16.57
CA PRO A 165 -0.27 -15.36 17.20
C PRO A 165 -0.83 -15.72 18.58
N THR A 166 -1.41 -14.76 19.29
CA THR A 166 -2.02 -14.92 20.62
C THR A 166 -3.54 -15.12 20.57
N GLY A 167 -4.08 -15.38 19.38
CA GLY A 167 -5.51 -15.57 19.15
C GLY A 167 -6.34 -14.29 19.24
N ILE A 168 -7.62 -14.47 19.56
CA ILE A 168 -8.68 -13.47 19.49
C ILE A 168 -9.29 -13.26 20.89
N ASN A 169 -9.27 -12.02 21.35
CA ASN A 169 -9.92 -11.58 22.58
C ASN A 169 -10.55 -10.17 22.37
N ILE A 170 -11.16 -9.61 23.41
CA ILE A 170 -11.92 -8.35 23.34
C ILE A 170 -11.08 -7.11 23.00
N VAL A 171 -9.75 -7.18 23.14
CA VAL A 171 -8.84 -6.09 22.78
C VAL A 171 -8.02 -6.39 21.52
N THR A 172 -8.28 -7.51 20.85
CA THR A 172 -7.57 -7.86 19.61
C THR A 172 -7.87 -6.84 18.53
N LYS A 173 -6.80 -6.25 18.00
CA LYS A 173 -6.83 -5.35 16.85
C LYS A 173 -5.78 -5.80 15.84
N ALA A 174 -6.07 -5.61 14.56
CA ALA A 174 -5.03 -5.63 13.53
C ALA A 174 -4.98 -4.26 12.87
N ASP A 175 -3.95 -3.49 13.20
CA ASP A 175 -3.77 -2.14 12.71
C ASP A 175 -2.75 -2.09 11.57
N ASN A 176 -2.92 -1.14 10.66
CA ASN A 176 -2.04 -0.88 9.52
C ASN A 176 -1.81 -2.10 8.62
N VAL A 177 -2.86 -2.88 8.35
CA VAL A 177 -2.72 -4.05 7.48
C VAL A 177 -2.44 -3.57 6.06
N LYS A 178 -1.22 -3.84 5.57
CA LYS A 178 -0.82 -3.52 4.19
C LYS A 178 -1.68 -4.32 3.22
N LEU A 179 -2.04 -3.67 2.11
CA LEU A 179 -2.75 -4.28 0.99
C LEU A 179 -1.87 -4.28 -0.26
N LEU A 180 -2.04 -5.29 -1.10
CA LEU A 180 -1.48 -5.36 -2.44
C LEU A 180 -2.60 -5.46 -3.46
N ARG A 181 -2.53 -4.64 -4.51
CA ARG A 181 -3.42 -4.79 -5.66
C ARG A 181 -3.15 -6.14 -6.35
N ALA A 182 -4.20 -6.79 -6.85
CA ALA A 182 -4.09 -8.03 -7.64
C ALA A 182 -3.63 -7.78 -9.09
N VAL A 183 -3.63 -6.52 -9.52
CA VAL A 183 -3.31 -6.05 -10.87
C VAL A 183 -2.13 -5.09 -10.86
N ALA A 184 -1.53 -4.89 -12.03
CA ALA A 184 -0.60 -3.81 -12.34
C ALA A 184 -1.31 -2.69 -13.11
N CYS A 185 -0.67 -1.53 -13.24
CA CYS A 185 -1.13 -0.44 -14.09
C CYS A 185 -0.13 -0.20 -15.23
N VAL A 186 -0.62 -0.01 -16.45
CA VAL A 186 0.14 0.51 -17.59
C VAL A 186 -0.43 1.87 -17.96
N GLN A 187 0.37 2.92 -17.88
CA GLN A 187 -0.02 4.27 -18.27
C GLN A 187 0.82 4.73 -19.47
N VAL A 188 0.19 5.45 -20.39
CA VAL A 188 0.89 6.13 -21.48
C VAL A 188 0.74 7.63 -21.32
N LYS A 189 1.83 8.37 -21.45
CA LYS A 189 1.81 9.83 -21.50
C LYS A 189 2.68 10.38 -22.61
N LYS A 190 2.30 11.55 -23.13
CA LYS A 190 3.11 12.29 -24.09
C LYS A 190 4.20 13.08 -23.36
N GLY A 191 5.45 12.96 -23.81
CA GLY A 191 6.57 13.76 -23.32
C GLY A 191 6.51 15.22 -23.76
N ALA A 192 7.46 16.02 -23.30
CA ALA A 192 7.56 17.43 -23.68
C ALA A 192 7.81 17.58 -25.20
N ALA A 193 7.01 18.41 -25.86
CA ALA A 193 7.11 18.60 -27.29
C ALA A 193 8.26 19.55 -27.66
N SER A 194 8.96 19.23 -28.74
CA SER A 194 9.96 20.10 -29.36
C SER A 194 9.87 20.00 -30.88
N ALA A 195 10.44 20.99 -31.58
CA ALA A 195 10.47 20.98 -33.05
C ALA A 195 11.18 19.73 -33.63
N ALA A 196 12.08 19.10 -32.87
CA ALA A 196 12.89 17.98 -33.33
C ALA A 196 12.29 16.60 -33.07
N ASN A 197 11.29 16.46 -32.18
CA ASN A 197 10.81 15.16 -31.71
C ASN A 197 9.44 14.73 -32.26
N GLY A 198 8.79 15.57 -33.05
CA GLY A 198 7.51 15.27 -33.71
C GLY A 198 6.27 15.25 -32.80
N LEU A 199 6.42 15.57 -31.51
CA LEU A 199 5.32 15.48 -30.53
C LEU A 199 4.33 16.65 -30.55
N ASN A 200 4.62 17.72 -31.31
CA ASN A 200 3.68 18.83 -31.52
C ASN A 200 2.44 18.38 -32.28
N ASP A 201 2.61 17.44 -33.21
CA ASP A 201 1.54 16.91 -34.04
C ASP A 201 1.04 15.52 -33.57
N PHE A 202 1.38 15.14 -32.33
CA PHE A 202 1.09 13.82 -31.77
C PHE A 202 0.11 13.91 -30.60
N THR A 203 -0.98 13.14 -30.67
CA THR A 203 -1.99 13.07 -29.61
C THR A 203 -2.33 11.61 -29.35
N VAL A 204 -2.09 11.14 -28.13
CA VAL A 204 -2.54 9.83 -27.65
C VAL A 204 -4.06 9.86 -27.49
N GLN A 205 -4.74 8.78 -27.86
CA GLN A 205 -6.21 8.69 -27.75
C GLN A 205 -6.65 7.56 -26.84
N SER A 206 -6.00 6.40 -26.92
CA SER A 206 -6.33 5.24 -26.11
C SER A 206 -5.23 4.19 -26.13
N ILE A 207 -5.29 3.26 -25.18
CA ILE A 207 -4.36 2.11 -25.11
C ILE A 207 -5.10 0.80 -24.89
N THR A 208 -4.52 -0.30 -25.37
CA THR A 208 -4.87 -1.67 -25.00
C THR A 208 -3.59 -2.50 -24.93
N VAL A 209 -3.69 -3.79 -24.57
CA VAL A 209 -2.56 -4.72 -24.59
C VAL A 209 -2.86 -5.94 -25.45
N ASN A 210 -1.85 -6.42 -26.16
CA ASN A 210 -1.84 -7.74 -26.78
C ASN A 210 -1.29 -8.76 -25.78
N LYS A 211 -1.79 -9.99 -25.85
CA LYS A 211 -1.35 -11.08 -24.97
C LYS A 211 -1.44 -10.72 -23.47
N GLY A 212 -2.37 -9.84 -23.09
CA GLY A 212 -2.73 -9.64 -21.68
C GLY A 212 -3.50 -10.84 -21.14
N SER A 213 -3.77 -10.83 -19.84
CA SER A 213 -4.63 -11.81 -19.17
C SER A 213 -5.94 -11.14 -18.74
N ASP A 214 -7.05 -11.85 -18.88
CA ASP A 214 -8.40 -11.44 -18.49
C ASP A 214 -8.77 -11.81 -17.04
N CYS A 215 -7.97 -12.68 -16.42
CA CYS A 215 -8.11 -13.10 -15.04
C CYS A 215 -6.74 -13.32 -14.35
N GLY A 216 -6.73 -13.37 -13.02
CA GLY A 216 -5.52 -13.55 -12.22
C GLY A 216 -5.80 -14.18 -10.85
N TYR A 217 -4.73 -14.54 -10.15
CA TYR A 217 -4.79 -15.00 -8.77
C TYR A 217 -4.94 -13.83 -7.79
N LEU A 218 -5.70 -14.04 -6.72
CA LEU A 218 -5.80 -13.09 -5.61
C LEU A 218 -4.41 -12.77 -5.02
N THR A 219 -3.58 -13.79 -4.79
CA THR A 219 -2.31 -13.68 -4.07
C THR A 219 -1.09 -13.92 -4.95
N PRO A 220 0.07 -13.33 -4.61
CA PRO A 220 1.35 -13.74 -5.20
C PRO A 220 1.68 -15.20 -4.80
N THR A 221 2.71 -15.78 -5.42
CA THR A 221 3.13 -17.17 -5.10
C THR A 221 3.52 -17.30 -3.63
N ASN A 222 4.26 -16.32 -3.10
CA ASN A 222 4.54 -16.22 -1.68
C ASN A 222 3.44 -15.39 -1.00
N TYR A 223 2.41 -16.06 -0.50
CA TYR A 223 1.28 -15.44 0.19
C TYR A 223 1.51 -15.27 1.70
N LEU A 224 2.69 -15.59 2.24
CA LEU A 224 2.94 -15.45 3.69
C LEU A 224 3.19 -14.00 4.12
N MET A 225 3.60 -13.15 3.19
CA MET A 225 3.89 -11.74 3.42
C MET A 225 3.20 -10.87 2.38
N THR A 226 2.71 -9.70 2.81
CA THR A 226 2.10 -8.71 1.91
C THR A 226 3.17 -7.78 1.34
N ILE A 227 4.02 -8.35 0.49
CA ILE A 227 5.07 -7.65 -0.27
C ILE A 227 4.87 -7.78 -1.78
N THR A 228 5.19 -6.72 -2.53
CA THR A 228 5.21 -6.77 -3.99
C THR A 228 6.20 -7.85 -4.45
N PRO A 229 5.79 -8.86 -5.24
CA PRO A 229 6.69 -9.92 -5.67
C PRO A 229 7.67 -9.41 -6.74
N VAL A 230 8.74 -10.17 -7.01
CA VAL A 230 9.69 -9.85 -8.09
C VAL A 230 9.25 -10.44 -9.43
N THR A 231 8.49 -11.54 -9.39
CA THR A 231 7.98 -12.27 -10.55
C THR A 231 6.48 -12.35 -10.48
N GLY A 232 5.80 -12.20 -11.63
CA GLY A 232 4.36 -12.33 -11.71
C GLY A 232 3.90 -13.78 -11.52
N ARG A 233 2.65 -13.95 -11.07
CA ARG A 233 1.95 -15.24 -10.99
C ARG A 233 0.79 -15.25 -11.99
N PRO A 234 1.06 -15.32 -13.31
CA PRO A 234 0.00 -15.35 -14.31
C PRO A 234 -0.86 -16.61 -14.17
N LEU A 235 -2.16 -16.48 -14.45
CA LEU A 235 -3.07 -17.62 -14.52
C LEU A 235 -2.95 -18.27 -15.90
N SER A 236 -2.54 -19.54 -15.93
CA SER A 236 -2.38 -20.29 -17.18
C SER A 236 -3.71 -20.39 -17.95
N GLY A 237 -3.65 -20.18 -19.27
CA GLY A 237 -4.82 -20.22 -20.14
C GLY A 237 -5.66 -18.94 -20.17
N SER A 238 -5.38 -17.96 -19.30
CA SER A 238 -6.03 -16.64 -19.35
C SER A 238 -5.52 -15.83 -20.54
N THR A 239 -6.45 -15.29 -21.34
CA THR A 239 -6.11 -14.43 -22.48
C THR A 239 -7.12 -13.30 -22.60
N LEU A 240 -6.62 -12.08 -22.52
CA LEU A 240 -7.42 -10.89 -22.80
C LEU A 240 -7.66 -10.73 -24.30
N ASN A 241 -8.93 -10.64 -24.69
CA ASN A 241 -9.28 -10.08 -25.99
C ASN A 241 -8.98 -8.58 -25.98
N TYR A 242 -8.00 -8.13 -26.78
CA TYR A 242 -7.57 -6.73 -26.83
C TYR A 242 -8.72 -5.75 -27.12
N ALA A 243 -9.77 -6.20 -27.81
CA ALA A 243 -10.95 -5.39 -28.12
C ALA A 243 -11.73 -4.98 -26.85
N ASN A 244 -11.64 -5.77 -25.79
CA ASN A 244 -12.27 -5.48 -24.50
C ASN A 244 -11.34 -4.67 -23.57
N GLY A 245 -10.06 -4.50 -23.93
CA GLY A 245 -9.02 -3.90 -23.10
C GLY A 245 -8.73 -2.42 -23.36
N TRP A 246 -9.55 -1.74 -24.18
CA TRP A 246 -9.31 -0.34 -24.49
C TRP A 246 -9.56 0.58 -23.29
N SER A 247 -8.60 1.47 -23.03
CA SER A 247 -8.74 2.59 -22.11
C SER A 247 -8.49 3.89 -22.85
N ASP A 248 -9.48 4.79 -22.83
CA ASP A 248 -9.47 6.05 -23.54
C ASP A 248 -8.86 7.20 -22.71
N GLY A 249 -8.31 8.20 -23.42
CA GLY A 249 -7.76 9.43 -22.86
C GLY A 249 -6.44 9.86 -23.52
N GLU A 250 -6.04 11.11 -23.29
CA GLU A 250 -4.73 11.62 -23.73
C GLU A 250 -3.58 11.15 -22.83
N THR A 251 -3.91 10.71 -21.61
CA THR A 251 -3.02 10.05 -20.66
C THR A 251 -3.70 8.79 -20.09
N PRO A 252 -3.98 7.78 -20.93
CA PRO A 252 -4.79 6.65 -20.52
C PRO A 252 -3.98 5.72 -19.61
N SER A 253 -4.65 5.12 -18.62
CA SER A 253 -4.09 4.07 -17.78
C SER A 253 -4.94 2.79 -17.88
N LEU A 254 -4.30 1.64 -17.92
CA LEU A 254 -4.98 0.35 -18.06
C LEU A 254 -4.52 -0.58 -16.96
N TYR A 255 -5.46 -1.10 -16.16
CA TYR A 255 -5.14 -2.12 -15.17
C TYR A 255 -5.19 -3.50 -15.81
N ILE A 256 -4.14 -4.27 -15.57
CA ILE A 256 -3.93 -5.58 -16.20
C ILE A 256 -3.45 -6.60 -15.17
N TYR A 257 -3.80 -7.86 -15.38
CA TYR A 257 -3.24 -8.95 -14.59
C TYR A 257 -1.78 -9.24 -14.97
N GLU A 258 -1.10 -9.96 -14.08
CA GLU A 258 0.33 -10.27 -14.19
C GLU A 258 0.65 -11.10 -15.43
N ARG A 259 1.87 -10.92 -15.95
CA ARG A 259 2.40 -11.71 -17.07
C ARG A 259 3.89 -11.89 -16.92
N ASN A 260 4.36 -13.11 -17.18
CA ASN A 260 5.79 -13.37 -17.33
C ASN A 260 6.15 -13.34 -18.81
N CYS A 261 7.13 -12.51 -19.16
CA CYS A 261 7.55 -12.27 -20.53
C CYS A 261 8.92 -12.92 -20.80
N THR A 262 9.13 -13.29 -22.05
CA THR A 262 10.40 -13.77 -22.61
C THR A 262 10.62 -13.08 -23.96
N THR A 263 11.82 -13.23 -24.53
CA THR A 263 12.13 -12.68 -25.87
C THR A 263 11.17 -13.17 -26.96
N ASN A 264 10.64 -14.38 -26.84
CA ASN A 264 9.75 -14.99 -27.84
C ASN A 264 8.27 -14.88 -27.48
N ASP A 265 7.95 -14.59 -26.22
CA ASP A 265 6.58 -14.44 -25.75
C ASP A 265 6.46 -13.31 -24.73
N TYR A 266 5.96 -12.16 -25.18
CA TYR A 266 5.87 -10.94 -24.40
C TYR A 266 4.53 -10.23 -24.59
N MET A 267 4.19 -9.34 -23.66
CA MET A 267 3.07 -8.43 -23.80
C MET A 267 3.43 -7.24 -24.70
N GLY A 268 2.56 -6.89 -25.64
CA GLY A 268 2.67 -5.65 -26.41
C GLY A 268 1.64 -4.63 -25.95
N VAL A 269 2.06 -3.41 -25.64
CA VAL A 269 1.15 -2.28 -25.43
C VAL A 269 0.82 -1.67 -26.79
N ILE A 270 -0.46 -1.56 -27.10
CA ILE A 270 -0.95 -0.96 -28.34
C ILE A 270 -1.47 0.44 -28.02
N ILE A 271 -0.87 1.45 -28.63
CA ILE A 271 -1.21 2.86 -28.47
C ILE A 271 -1.96 3.31 -29.71
N LYS A 272 -3.20 3.75 -29.55
CA LYS A 272 -3.95 4.47 -30.58
C LYS A 272 -3.65 5.96 -30.45
N ALA A 273 -3.17 6.56 -31.53
CA ALA A 273 -2.80 7.97 -31.52
C ALA A 273 -2.98 8.62 -32.90
N LYS A 274 -3.08 9.96 -32.93
CA LYS A 274 -3.02 10.77 -34.14
C LYS A 274 -1.63 11.36 -34.31
N TYR A 275 -1.06 11.23 -35.51
CA TYR A 275 0.16 11.93 -35.92
C TYR A 275 -0.12 12.74 -37.18
N LYS A 276 0.10 14.07 -37.13
CA LYS A 276 -0.20 15.01 -38.23
C LYS A 276 -1.63 14.86 -38.76
N GLY A 277 -2.58 14.68 -37.86
CA GLY A 277 -4.00 14.50 -38.16
C GLY A 277 -4.40 13.09 -38.63
N LYS A 278 -3.44 12.18 -38.89
CA LYS A 278 -3.73 10.80 -39.29
C LYS A 278 -3.74 9.87 -38.08
N GLU A 279 -4.84 9.14 -37.90
CA GLU A 279 -4.97 8.10 -36.87
C GLU A 279 -4.12 6.87 -37.23
N GLY A 280 -3.50 6.25 -36.22
CA GLY A 280 -2.75 5.01 -36.37
C GLY A 280 -2.47 4.31 -35.03
N TYR A 281 -1.97 3.09 -35.13
CA TYR A 281 -1.69 2.20 -34.01
C TYR A 281 -0.19 1.95 -33.90
N TYR A 282 0.34 2.04 -32.68
CA TYR A 282 1.76 1.81 -32.39
C TYR A 282 1.90 0.67 -31.39
N LYS A 283 2.78 -0.28 -31.66
CA LYS A 283 3.09 -1.37 -30.72
C LYS A 283 4.38 -1.08 -29.99
N VAL A 284 4.30 -1.09 -28.67
CA VAL A 284 5.42 -0.90 -27.74
C VAL A 284 5.60 -2.18 -26.94
N VAL A 285 6.85 -2.58 -26.74
CA VAL A 285 7.19 -3.66 -25.79
C VAL A 285 7.92 -3.02 -24.63
N MET A 286 7.45 -3.29 -23.42
CA MET A 286 8.15 -2.87 -22.21
C MET A 286 9.38 -3.75 -22.07
N VAL A 287 10.55 -3.15 -22.16
CA VAL A 287 11.84 -3.84 -22.04
C VAL A 287 12.65 -3.25 -20.91
N ASP A 288 13.52 -4.07 -20.33
CA ASP A 288 14.59 -3.59 -19.47
C ASP A 288 15.64 -2.86 -20.32
N ASN A 289 16.66 -2.39 -19.63
CA ASN A 289 17.67 -1.57 -20.26
C ASN A 289 18.67 -2.32 -21.15
N VAL A 290 18.64 -3.66 -21.15
CA VAL A 290 19.39 -4.49 -22.10
C VAL A 290 18.50 -5.00 -23.24
N GLY A 291 17.23 -4.57 -23.28
CA GLY A 291 16.27 -4.88 -24.33
C GLY A 291 15.44 -6.16 -24.08
N THR A 292 15.50 -6.73 -22.88
CA THR A 292 14.73 -7.93 -22.53
C THR A 292 13.30 -7.54 -22.15
N PRO A 293 12.25 -8.18 -22.69
CA PRO A 293 10.88 -7.91 -22.29
C PRO A 293 10.64 -8.07 -20.78
N LEU A 294 10.02 -7.07 -20.16
CA LEU A 294 9.73 -7.06 -18.73
C LEU A 294 8.52 -7.90 -18.38
N ASN A 295 8.59 -8.54 -17.22
CA ASN A 295 7.41 -9.11 -16.57
C ASN A 295 6.48 -7.98 -16.12
N VAL A 296 5.18 -8.23 -16.21
CA VAL A 296 4.14 -7.41 -15.60
C VAL A 296 3.83 -7.99 -14.24
N VAL A 297 4.08 -7.19 -13.21
CA VAL A 297 3.96 -7.60 -11.81
C VAL A 297 2.90 -6.76 -11.12
N ARG A 298 2.09 -7.40 -10.27
CA ARG A 298 1.02 -6.72 -9.53
C ARG A 298 1.55 -5.56 -8.69
N ASN A 299 0.69 -4.60 -8.38
CA ASN A 299 1.01 -3.45 -7.52
C ASN A 299 2.09 -2.50 -8.09
N HIS A 300 2.56 -2.72 -9.31
CA HIS A 300 3.43 -1.80 -10.05
C HIS A 300 2.64 -0.87 -10.97
N ARG A 301 3.26 0.26 -11.31
CA ARG A 301 2.77 1.20 -12.32
C ARG A 301 3.86 1.45 -13.36
N TYR A 302 3.62 0.92 -14.56
CA TYR A 302 4.49 1.06 -15.73
C TYR A 302 4.06 2.28 -16.54
N ILE A 303 4.84 3.35 -16.50
CA ILE A 303 4.60 4.60 -17.24
C ILE A 303 5.46 4.63 -18.49
N ILE A 304 4.80 4.52 -19.64
CA ILE A 304 5.40 4.67 -20.96
C ILE A 304 5.29 6.13 -21.37
N THR A 305 6.42 6.82 -21.43
CA THR A 305 6.50 8.21 -21.90
C THR A 305 6.90 8.23 -23.36
N VAL A 306 6.05 8.75 -24.23
CA VAL A 306 6.38 8.93 -25.64
C VAL A 306 7.32 10.12 -25.79
N VAL A 307 8.58 9.89 -26.17
CA VAL A 307 9.62 10.92 -26.25
C VAL A 307 9.87 11.41 -27.67
N SER A 308 9.54 10.61 -28.69
CA SER A 308 9.60 11.04 -30.08
C SER A 308 8.71 10.19 -30.98
N VAL A 309 8.19 10.81 -32.03
CA VAL A 309 7.51 10.14 -33.15
C VAL A 309 8.03 10.73 -34.47
N ASN A 310 8.28 9.89 -35.47
CA ASN A 310 8.78 10.33 -36.78
C ASN A 310 7.93 9.88 -37.97
N GLY A 311 6.87 9.11 -37.74
CA GLY A 311 6.01 8.59 -38.79
C GLY A 311 4.65 8.10 -38.26
N PRO A 312 3.68 7.91 -39.16
CA PRO A 312 2.38 7.36 -38.78
C PRO A 312 2.51 5.90 -38.32
N GLY A 313 1.63 5.50 -37.41
CA GLY A 313 1.48 4.11 -36.99
C GLY A 313 0.82 3.23 -38.05
N TYR A 314 0.58 1.97 -37.70
CA TYR A 314 -0.17 1.03 -38.53
C TYR A 314 -1.61 1.54 -38.72
N THR A 315 -2.20 1.31 -39.90
CA THR A 315 -3.57 1.75 -40.20
C THR A 315 -4.60 1.01 -39.35
N ASN A 316 -4.34 -0.27 -39.04
CA ASN A 316 -5.26 -1.16 -38.36
C ASN A 316 -4.62 -1.79 -37.12
N VAL A 317 -5.41 -2.02 -36.07
CA VAL A 317 -4.96 -2.64 -34.82
C VAL A 317 -4.40 -4.05 -35.02
N THR A 318 -5.02 -4.84 -35.91
CA THR A 318 -4.59 -6.22 -36.23
C THR A 318 -3.15 -6.26 -36.75
N ASP A 319 -2.79 -5.32 -37.62
CA ASP A 319 -1.44 -5.21 -38.16
C ASP A 319 -0.45 -4.84 -37.05
N ALA A 320 -0.81 -3.87 -36.22
CA ALA A 320 0.02 -3.48 -35.07
C ALA A 320 0.29 -4.67 -34.13
N ILE A 321 -0.71 -5.52 -33.89
CA ILE A 321 -0.58 -6.70 -33.03
C ILE A 321 0.36 -7.74 -33.65
N ASN A 322 0.21 -8.01 -34.95
CA ASN A 322 0.92 -9.08 -35.65
C ASN A 322 2.36 -8.73 -36.05
N PHE A 323 2.65 -7.45 -36.28
CA PHE A 323 3.98 -6.99 -36.68
C PHE A 323 4.90 -6.70 -35.48
N ALA A 324 6.17 -6.43 -35.80
CA ALA A 324 7.20 -6.04 -34.84
C ALA A 324 6.86 -4.70 -34.15
N PRO A 325 7.49 -4.39 -33.01
CA PRO A 325 7.32 -3.11 -32.33
C PRO A 325 7.61 -1.93 -33.27
N SER A 326 6.89 -0.82 -33.07
CA SER A 326 6.91 0.31 -33.99
C SER A 326 8.25 1.06 -33.95
N ASN A 327 8.99 1.05 -35.06
CA ASN A 327 10.23 1.84 -35.20
C ASN A 327 9.97 3.36 -35.31
N ALA A 328 8.72 3.75 -35.57
CA ALA A 328 8.32 5.15 -35.74
C ALA A 328 8.10 5.88 -34.41
N LEU A 329 8.01 5.15 -33.30
CA LEU A 329 7.73 5.66 -31.97
C LEU A 329 8.90 5.33 -31.04
N LYS A 330 9.45 6.35 -30.38
CA LYS A 330 10.43 6.17 -29.30
C LYS A 330 9.77 6.47 -27.97
N VAL A 331 10.02 5.58 -27.01
CA VAL A 331 9.44 5.67 -25.67
C VAL A 331 10.50 5.48 -24.61
N GLU A 332 10.24 6.03 -23.44
CA GLU A 332 10.93 5.73 -22.19
C GLU A 332 9.98 5.03 -21.24
N LEU A 333 10.48 4.07 -20.47
CA LEU A 333 9.69 3.34 -19.49
C LEU A 333 10.16 3.70 -18.08
N THR A 334 9.23 4.17 -17.26
CA THR A 334 9.40 4.27 -15.80
C THR A 334 8.53 3.21 -15.16
N ASP A 335 9.08 2.48 -14.18
CA ASP A 335 8.30 1.56 -13.36
C ASP A 335 8.35 2.05 -11.92
N GLU A 336 7.19 2.54 -11.46
CA GLU A 336 6.99 3.12 -10.14
C GLU A 336 6.53 2.03 -9.16
N ASP A 337 7.28 1.92 -8.06
CA ASP A 337 6.90 1.20 -6.84
C ASP A 337 6.51 2.26 -5.80
N ALA A 338 5.27 2.23 -5.30
CA ALA A 338 4.76 3.21 -4.34
C ALA A 338 5.59 3.27 -3.05
N ASP A 339 6.33 2.22 -2.71
CA ASP A 339 7.22 2.22 -1.54
C ASP A 339 8.52 3.05 -1.76
N PHE A 340 8.82 3.50 -2.99
CA PHE A 340 10.09 4.17 -3.36
C PHE A 340 9.93 5.36 -4.31
N PRO A 341 9.46 6.53 -3.82
CA PRO A 341 9.10 7.67 -4.65
C PRO A 341 10.28 8.47 -5.25
N CYS A 342 11.50 8.34 -4.70
CA CYS A 342 12.67 9.07 -5.19
C CYS A 342 13.49 8.22 -6.14
N ILE A 343 13.43 8.50 -7.45
CA ILE A 343 14.03 7.66 -8.49
C ILE A 343 15.11 8.43 -9.24
N VAL A 344 16.28 7.81 -9.42
CA VAL A 344 17.26 8.20 -10.44
C VAL A 344 17.65 6.98 -11.26
N ALA A 345 17.88 7.20 -12.55
CA ALA A 345 18.24 6.14 -13.47
C ALA A 345 19.28 6.62 -14.48
N ASP A 346 20.04 5.68 -15.01
CA ASP A 346 20.85 5.82 -16.20
C ASP A 346 20.25 4.95 -17.33
N ALA A 347 20.94 4.84 -18.46
CA ALA A 347 20.48 4.05 -19.58
C ALA A 347 20.31 2.54 -19.27
N GLN A 348 20.93 2.01 -18.21
CA GLN A 348 21.07 0.60 -17.86
C GLN A 348 20.55 0.19 -16.48
N HIS A 349 20.48 1.11 -15.53
CA HIS A 349 20.13 0.80 -14.15
C HIS A 349 19.37 1.95 -13.47
N ARG A 350 18.71 1.62 -12.36
CA ARG A 350 17.99 2.59 -11.53
C ARG A 350 18.32 2.39 -10.05
N MET A 351 18.27 3.49 -9.33
CA MET A 351 18.36 3.57 -7.88
C MET A 351 17.11 4.29 -7.38
N THR A 352 16.43 3.71 -6.40
CA THR A 352 15.25 4.32 -5.79
C THR A 352 15.43 4.48 -4.28
N MET A 353 14.78 5.47 -3.68
CA MET A 353 14.86 5.80 -2.25
C MET A 353 13.46 6.08 -1.69
N SER A 354 13.25 5.72 -0.42
CA SER A 354 11.99 5.96 0.31
C SER A 354 11.71 7.43 0.56
N ASN A 355 12.75 8.26 0.68
CA ASN A 355 12.66 9.69 0.99
C ASN A 355 13.96 10.40 0.59
N ASN A 356 13.86 11.68 0.21
CA ASN A 356 15.00 12.57 -0.05
C ASN A 356 15.16 13.67 1.01
N VAL A 357 14.26 13.72 1.99
CA VAL A 357 14.39 14.53 3.20
C VAL A 357 14.12 13.67 4.43
N PHE A 358 14.89 13.87 5.48
CA PHE A 358 14.76 13.21 6.76
C PHE A 358 14.89 14.23 7.90
N ASN A 359 13.94 14.27 8.82
CA ASN A 359 13.98 15.16 9.98
C ASN A 359 13.78 14.36 11.28
N LEU A 360 14.73 14.44 12.20
CA LEU A 360 14.58 13.92 13.56
C LEU A 360 14.22 15.05 14.53
N TYR A 361 13.19 14.86 15.35
CA TYR A 361 12.78 15.82 16.36
C TYR A 361 12.79 15.21 17.76
N GLY A 362 13.23 16.00 18.75
CA GLY A 362 13.10 15.70 20.16
C GLY A 362 14.36 15.14 20.82
N LYS A 363 14.23 14.80 22.11
CA LYS A 363 15.34 14.58 23.04
C LYS A 363 15.25 13.19 23.67
N ASN A 364 16.19 12.30 23.34
CA ASN A 364 16.32 11.03 24.05
C ASN A 364 16.87 11.29 25.47
N GLN A 365 16.14 10.87 26.51
CA GLN A 365 16.44 11.21 27.88
C GLN A 365 17.77 10.61 28.36
N THR A 366 18.51 11.43 29.11
CA THR A 366 19.72 11.15 29.93
C THR A 366 21.11 11.14 29.26
N THR A 367 21.28 10.87 27.96
CA THR A 367 22.64 10.92 27.33
C THR A 367 22.72 11.62 25.97
N SER A 368 21.62 12.21 25.47
CA SER A 368 21.59 12.98 24.23
C SER A 368 21.94 12.18 22.97
N VAL A 369 21.73 10.86 22.90
CA VAL A 369 22.04 10.09 21.67
C VAL A 369 20.83 9.24 21.23
N ALA A 370 20.42 9.37 19.96
CA ALA A 370 19.45 8.48 19.32
C ALA A 370 20.18 7.54 18.36
N ASN A 371 20.29 6.26 18.74
CA ASN A 371 21.10 5.27 18.02
C ASN A 371 20.25 4.45 17.03
N GLY A 372 20.87 4.06 15.91
CA GLY A 372 20.28 3.12 14.94
C GLY A 372 19.03 3.63 14.24
N ILE A 373 18.88 4.94 14.11
CA ILE A 373 17.72 5.57 13.48
C ILE A 373 17.76 5.34 11.98
N GLU A 374 16.67 4.80 11.41
CA GLU A 374 16.54 4.57 9.97
C GLU A 374 16.26 5.89 9.22
N ILE A 375 17.26 6.35 8.47
CA ILE A 375 17.22 7.60 7.71
C ILE A 375 16.40 7.41 6.42
N CYS A 376 16.73 6.38 5.65
CA CYS A 376 16.05 6.02 4.41
C CYS A 376 16.30 4.56 4.05
N THR A 377 15.44 4.01 3.18
CA THR A 377 15.65 2.73 2.51
C THR A 377 15.94 3.00 1.04
N VAL A 378 16.90 2.28 0.46
CA VAL A 378 17.27 2.39 -0.95
C VAL A 378 17.21 1.03 -1.63
N TYR A 379 16.76 1.04 -2.87
CA TYR A 379 16.82 -0.10 -3.78
C TYR A 379 17.81 0.20 -4.90
N SER A 380 18.61 -0.81 -5.25
CA SER A 380 19.57 -0.76 -6.35
C SER A 380 19.24 -1.84 -7.37
N SER A 381 18.89 -1.49 -8.60
CA SER A 381 18.66 -2.51 -9.64
C SER A 381 19.94 -3.25 -10.03
N ARG A 382 21.12 -2.67 -9.74
CA ARG A 382 22.45 -3.30 -9.91
C ARG A 382 22.76 -4.37 -8.85
N GLY A 383 22.04 -4.39 -7.72
CA GLY A 383 22.37 -5.23 -6.58
C GLY A 383 23.69 -4.88 -5.87
N VAL A 384 24.21 -3.68 -6.13
CA VAL A 384 25.39 -3.15 -5.43
C VAL A 384 24.99 -2.59 -4.08
N THR A 385 25.85 -2.81 -3.08
CA THR A 385 25.68 -2.19 -1.76
C THR A 385 25.89 -0.68 -1.91
N PRO A 386 24.92 0.16 -1.50
CA PRO A 386 25.06 1.60 -1.55
C PRO A 386 26.26 2.06 -0.73
N VAL A 387 26.99 3.05 -1.26
CA VAL A 387 28.02 3.77 -0.51
C VAL A 387 27.40 5.06 0.00
N VAL A 388 27.50 5.30 1.30
CA VAL A 388 27.01 6.52 1.93
C VAL A 388 28.19 7.41 2.24
N THR A 389 28.17 8.62 1.72
CA THR A 389 29.17 9.65 1.99
C THR A 389 28.51 10.87 2.60
N GLY A 390 29.28 11.57 3.44
CA GLY A 390 28.78 12.60 4.34
C GLY A 390 28.81 12.14 5.79
N GLY A 391 28.08 12.84 6.64
CA GLY A 391 28.13 12.68 8.09
C GLY A 391 28.82 13.85 8.76
N THR A 392 28.53 14.01 10.04
CA THR A 392 28.97 15.16 10.85
C THR A 392 29.30 14.68 12.26
N THR A 393 29.80 15.56 13.11
CA THR A 393 30.02 15.23 14.52
C THR A 393 28.74 14.84 15.25
N TRP A 394 27.58 15.33 14.79
CA TRP A 394 26.26 15.03 15.37
C TRP A 394 25.53 13.87 14.66
N LEU A 395 26.00 13.42 13.49
CA LEU A 395 25.47 12.27 12.76
C LEU A 395 26.61 11.28 12.45
N THR A 396 26.71 10.25 13.29
CA THR A 396 27.80 9.28 13.30
C THR A 396 27.28 7.86 13.10
N GLY A 397 28.17 6.87 13.02
CA GLY A 397 27.77 5.46 12.96
C GLY A 397 26.87 5.11 11.77
N LEU A 398 27.05 5.78 10.63
CA LEU A 398 26.31 5.49 9.42
C LEU A 398 26.58 4.04 8.99
N GLN A 399 25.51 3.26 8.86
CA GLN A 399 25.59 1.87 8.42
C GLN A 399 24.59 1.60 7.31
N VAL A 400 25.03 0.77 6.37
CA VAL A 400 24.20 0.21 5.31
C VAL A 400 23.89 -1.22 5.69
N GLN A 401 22.62 -1.51 5.98
CA GLN A 401 22.19 -2.84 6.40
C GLN A 401 21.32 -3.46 5.29
N PRO A 402 21.70 -4.64 4.76
CA PRO A 402 20.93 -5.29 3.71
C PRO A 402 19.58 -5.77 4.24
N LEU A 403 18.54 -5.61 3.44
CA LEU A 403 17.18 -6.12 3.69
C LEU A 403 16.82 -7.31 2.79
N GLY A 404 17.71 -7.68 1.86
CA GLY A 404 17.42 -8.64 0.79
C GLY A 404 16.82 -7.98 -0.45
N SER A 405 16.77 -8.72 -1.57
CA SER A 405 16.21 -8.24 -2.85
C SER A 405 16.76 -6.88 -3.31
N ASN A 406 18.07 -6.68 -3.15
CA ASN A 406 18.77 -5.44 -3.47
C ASN A 406 18.25 -4.19 -2.75
N LYS A 407 17.58 -4.36 -1.61
CA LYS A 407 17.14 -3.28 -0.72
C LYS A 407 18.10 -3.16 0.46
N TYR A 408 18.35 -1.92 0.88
CA TYR A 408 19.28 -1.57 1.95
C TYR A 408 18.69 -0.46 2.79
N LYS A 409 18.72 -0.60 4.12
CA LYS A 409 18.40 0.50 5.03
C LYS A 409 19.68 1.25 5.39
N ILE A 410 19.58 2.57 5.39
CA ILE A 410 20.63 3.47 5.87
C ILE A 410 20.26 3.89 7.28
N VAL A 411 21.07 3.51 8.26
CA VAL A 411 20.86 3.86 9.67
C VAL A 411 22.00 4.74 10.17
N GLY A 412 21.71 5.61 11.14
CA GLY A 412 22.71 6.47 11.77
C GLY A 412 22.45 6.72 13.25
N ASN A 413 23.48 7.19 13.93
CA ASN A 413 23.45 7.61 15.32
C ASN A 413 23.50 9.13 15.39
N PHE A 414 22.51 9.69 16.05
CA PHE A 414 22.32 11.10 16.24
C PHE A 414 22.89 11.42 17.64
N VAL A 415 24.04 12.13 17.71
CA VAL A 415 24.65 12.69 18.95
C VAL A 415 24.21 14.13 19.28
N GLY A 416 23.90 14.38 20.54
CA GLY A 416 23.14 15.53 21.03
C GLY A 416 23.65 16.89 20.59
N THR A 417 22.71 17.72 20.15
CA THR A 417 22.91 19.11 19.77
C THR A 417 22.02 20.03 20.60
N SER A 418 22.41 21.29 20.76
CA SER A 418 21.61 22.34 21.42
C SER A 418 20.73 23.15 20.46
N THR A 419 20.97 23.06 19.16
CA THR A 419 20.24 23.79 18.12
C THR A 419 19.92 22.87 16.94
N LEU A 420 18.99 23.28 16.07
CA LEU A 420 18.76 22.63 14.78
C LEU A 420 20.08 22.53 14.00
N VAL A 421 20.36 21.34 13.49
CA VAL A 421 21.49 21.06 12.60
C VAL A 421 21.01 20.30 11.38
N SER A 422 21.65 20.53 10.23
CA SER A 422 21.36 19.81 8.99
C SER A 422 22.63 19.47 8.22
N THR A 423 22.56 18.40 7.44
CA THR A 423 23.61 17.95 6.53
C THR A 423 22.97 17.22 5.36
N THR A 424 23.69 17.08 4.26
CA THR A 424 23.28 16.21 3.16
C THR A 424 24.11 14.94 3.21
N LEU A 425 23.45 13.78 3.14
CA LEU A 425 24.13 12.52 2.82
C LEU A 425 23.98 12.25 1.34
N THR A 426 25.09 11.87 0.70
CA THR A 426 25.11 11.43 -0.69
C THR A 426 25.22 9.92 -0.71
N ILE A 427 24.25 9.28 -1.35
CA ILE A 427 24.17 7.83 -1.44
C ILE A 427 24.41 7.47 -2.90
N THR A 428 25.44 6.66 -3.13
CA THR A 428 25.84 6.22 -4.47
C THR A 428 25.69 4.72 -4.63
N CYS A 429 25.12 4.33 -5.75
CA CYS A 429 25.11 2.97 -6.26
C CYS A 429 25.88 3.01 -7.59
N ASP A 430 27.20 2.80 -7.53
CA ASP A 430 28.09 2.94 -8.68
C ASP A 430 28.05 4.37 -9.25
N ASN A 431 27.57 4.55 -10.48
CA ASN A 431 27.45 5.84 -11.16
C ASN A 431 26.13 6.59 -10.86
N LEU A 432 25.18 5.94 -10.17
CA LEU A 432 23.92 6.56 -9.77
C LEU A 432 24.06 7.18 -8.38
N SER A 433 23.59 8.41 -8.23
CA SER A 433 23.68 9.16 -6.98
C SER A 433 22.36 9.83 -6.65
N GLN A 434 21.94 9.70 -5.40
CA GLN A 434 20.88 10.51 -4.80
C GLN A 434 21.35 11.11 -3.49
N SER A 435 20.64 12.14 -3.03
CA SER A 435 20.95 12.78 -1.76
C SER A 435 19.73 12.75 -0.84
N VAL A 436 20.00 12.64 0.45
CA VAL A 436 19.01 12.86 1.50
C VAL A 436 19.46 14.02 2.36
N GLU A 437 18.61 15.04 2.45
CA GLU A 437 18.78 16.12 3.42
C GLU A 437 18.38 15.59 4.79
N VAL A 438 19.32 15.58 5.73
CA VAL A 438 19.15 15.06 7.08
C VAL A 438 19.20 16.22 8.06
N SER A 439 18.17 16.39 8.88
CA SER A 439 18.17 17.35 9.96
C SER A 439 17.89 16.71 11.31
N TRP A 440 18.39 17.36 12.37
CA TRP A 440 17.97 17.07 13.73
C TRP A 440 17.64 18.36 14.46
N ASN A 441 16.39 18.43 14.92
CA ASN A 441 15.92 19.42 15.86
C ASN A 441 15.82 18.83 17.29
N PRO A 442 16.68 19.26 18.24
CA PRO A 442 16.62 18.77 19.61
C PRO A 442 15.37 19.24 20.37
N GLU A 443 14.71 20.30 19.90
CA GLU A 443 13.41 20.75 20.41
C GLU A 443 12.31 20.37 19.41
N ILE A 444 11.24 19.73 19.87
CA ILE A 444 10.16 19.27 18.99
C ILE A 444 9.44 20.44 18.32
N SER A 445 9.10 21.47 19.09
CA SER A 445 8.56 22.73 18.59
C SER A 445 8.67 23.81 19.66
N THR A 446 8.81 25.07 19.23
CA THR A 446 8.67 26.23 20.11
C THR A 446 7.20 26.54 20.45
N GLN A 447 6.26 26.02 19.67
CA GLN A 447 4.82 26.09 19.96
C GLN A 447 4.44 24.92 20.87
N LYS A 448 4.32 25.18 22.17
CA LYS A 448 4.00 24.19 23.20
C LYS A 448 3.19 24.78 24.35
N ASP A 449 2.47 23.94 25.08
CA ASP A 449 1.83 24.26 26.37
C ASP A 449 2.29 23.29 27.48
N GLY A 450 1.45 23.10 28.50
CA GLY A 450 1.73 22.21 29.63
C GLY A 450 1.82 20.73 29.24
N ASP A 451 1.14 20.32 28.16
CA ASP A 451 0.91 18.90 27.88
C ASP A 451 1.24 18.49 26.42
N SER A 452 1.58 19.44 25.53
CA SER A 452 1.76 19.14 24.10
C SER A 452 2.64 20.12 23.32
N TYR A 453 3.13 19.68 22.16
CA TYR A 453 3.76 20.48 21.10
C TYR A 453 2.86 20.53 19.86
N VAL A 454 3.00 21.59 19.07
CA VAL A 454 2.42 21.70 17.72
C VAL A 454 3.54 22.00 16.72
N LEU A 455 3.69 21.17 15.69
CA LEU A 455 4.68 21.33 14.63
C LEU A 455 3.98 21.67 13.31
N ASP A 456 4.40 22.75 12.66
CA ASP A 456 3.96 23.09 11.30
C ASP A 456 4.70 22.21 10.28
N LEU A 457 3.95 21.50 9.44
CA LEU A 457 4.51 20.56 8.46
C LEU A 457 4.51 21.10 7.03
N VAL A 458 3.75 22.15 6.73
CA VAL A 458 3.53 22.64 5.36
C VAL A 458 3.91 24.11 5.29
N ASN A 459 4.75 24.47 4.32
CA ASN A 459 5.03 25.88 4.04
C ASN A 459 4.44 26.31 2.69
N THR A 460 4.52 27.61 2.39
CA THR A 460 3.94 28.22 1.18
C THR A 460 4.53 27.71 -0.14
N THR A 461 5.67 27.00 -0.11
CA THR A 461 6.32 26.42 -1.30
C THR A 461 5.95 24.95 -1.53
N ASN A 462 5.26 24.31 -0.58
CA ASN A 462 4.77 22.95 -0.74
C ASN A 462 3.45 22.96 -1.54
N HIS A 463 3.44 22.28 -2.67
CA HIS A 463 2.24 22.03 -3.46
C HIS A 463 1.93 20.54 -3.51
N ASN A 464 0.67 20.17 -3.75
CA ASN A 464 0.22 18.79 -3.96
C ASN A 464 0.75 17.83 -2.88
N TRP A 465 0.55 18.21 -1.62
CA TRP A 465 1.14 17.50 -0.49
C TRP A 465 0.16 16.50 0.12
N THR A 466 0.72 15.40 0.63
CA THR A 466 0.04 14.37 1.43
C THR A 466 0.93 14.09 2.63
N ILE A 467 0.37 14.07 3.84
CA ILE A 467 1.08 13.86 5.09
C ILE A 467 0.35 12.78 5.88
N GLN A 468 1.07 11.75 6.30
CA GLN A 468 0.53 10.59 7.00
C GLN A 468 1.38 10.23 8.22
N ILE A 469 0.74 9.88 9.34
CA ILE A 469 1.41 9.25 10.48
C ILE A 469 1.59 7.76 10.19
N MET A 470 2.81 7.25 10.28
CA MET A 470 3.18 5.89 9.89
C MET A 470 3.51 5.03 11.12
N LYS A 471 2.94 3.82 11.21
CA LYS A 471 3.19 2.84 12.29
C LYS A 471 3.04 3.43 13.72
N PRO A 472 1.89 3.99 14.11
CA PRO A 472 1.76 4.53 15.46
C PRO A 472 1.82 3.38 16.49
N LEU A 473 2.86 3.38 17.34
CA LEU A 473 2.88 2.56 18.57
C LEU A 473 1.73 2.95 19.53
N SER A 474 1.21 4.18 19.38
CA SER A 474 0.00 4.68 20.01
C SER A 474 -0.51 5.92 19.26
N THR A 475 -1.80 6.00 18.98
CA THR A 475 -2.48 7.16 18.35
C THR A 475 -2.81 8.27 19.36
N THR A 476 -2.53 8.08 20.64
CA THR A 476 -2.98 9.00 21.71
C THR A 476 -2.05 10.20 21.93
N TRP A 477 -0.99 10.34 21.15
CA TRP A 477 0.02 11.40 21.35
C TRP A 477 0.60 11.99 20.07
N LEU A 478 0.27 11.46 18.89
CA LEU A 478 0.62 12.06 17.59
C LEU A 478 -0.66 12.16 16.77
N ALA A 479 -0.96 13.36 16.28
CA ALA A 479 -2.20 13.64 15.58
C ALA A 479 -2.01 14.75 14.55
N LEU A 480 -2.64 14.64 13.37
CA LEU A 480 -2.66 15.70 12.38
C LEU A 480 -3.95 16.52 12.47
N HIS A 481 -3.86 17.81 12.15
CA HIS A 481 -5.02 18.68 12.01
C HIS A 481 -4.75 19.83 11.01
N PRO A 482 -5.78 20.31 10.29
CA PRO A 482 -5.62 21.26 9.20
C PRO A 482 -5.68 22.74 9.63
N THR A 483 -6.10 23.03 10.86
CA THR A 483 -6.28 24.38 11.37
C THR A 483 -5.17 24.76 12.34
N ALA A 484 -4.73 26.02 12.33
CA ALA A 484 -3.78 26.51 13.32
C ALA A 484 -4.43 26.44 14.72
N SER A 485 -4.06 25.45 15.53
CA SER A 485 -4.46 25.37 16.92
C SER A 485 -3.39 26.04 17.79
N LEU A 486 -3.83 26.69 18.87
CA LEU A 486 -2.95 26.95 20.01
C LEU A 486 -2.76 25.61 20.75
N PRO A 487 -1.58 25.32 21.33
CA PRO A 487 -1.34 24.04 22.00
C PRO A 487 -2.36 23.70 23.11
N ALA A 488 -3.02 24.73 23.68
CA ALA A 488 -3.92 24.75 24.86
C ALA A 488 -5.16 23.81 24.87
N ALA A 489 -5.31 22.92 23.90
CA ALA A 489 -6.29 21.85 23.94
C ALA A 489 -5.75 20.69 23.12
N PHE A 490 -5.18 19.68 23.78
CA PHE A 490 -5.16 18.32 23.23
C PHE A 490 -6.55 17.73 23.54
N PRO A 491 -7.58 17.91 22.68
CA PRO A 491 -8.89 17.36 22.96
C PRO A 491 -8.73 15.84 22.89
N GLY A 492 -9.38 15.08 23.76
CA GLY A 492 -9.31 13.63 23.67
C GLY A 492 -9.82 13.17 22.30
N VAL A 493 -8.91 12.82 21.38
CA VAL A 493 -9.06 12.12 20.09
C VAL A 493 -10.17 12.54 19.09
N ASP A 494 -11.16 13.33 19.46
CA ASP A 494 -12.26 13.77 18.61
C ASP A 494 -11.80 14.91 17.70
N GLY A 495 -11.66 14.62 16.39
CA GLY A 495 -11.38 15.60 15.33
C GLY A 495 -9.94 15.60 14.81
N PHE A 496 -9.05 14.76 15.34
CA PHE A 496 -7.71 14.58 14.81
C PHE A 496 -7.69 13.56 13.65
N LEU A 497 -6.82 13.80 12.67
CA LEU A 497 -6.67 12.98 11.48
C LEU A 497 -5.33 12.24 11.51
N SER A 498 -5.29 11.02 10.96
CA SER A 498 -4.05 10.27 10.75
C SER A 498 -3.35 10.65 9.44
N GLU A 499 -4.06 11.38 8.56
CA GLU A 499 -3.55 11.90 7.30
C GLU A 499 -4.22 13.22 6.91
N LEU A 500 -3.47 14.09 6.22
CA LEU A 500 -3.96 15.30 5.56
C LEU A 500 -3.45 15.38 4.12
N ASN A 501 -4.26 15.93 3.22
CA ASN A 501 -3.82 16.23 1.86
C ASN A 501 -4.25 17.63 1.41
N SER A 502 -3.55 18.14 0.39
CA SER A 502 -3.78 19.47 -0.17
C SER A 502 -5.05 19.60 -1.00
N ASN A 503 -5.75 18.50 -1.33
CA ASN A 503 -7.00 18.53 -2.09
C ASN A 503 -8.18 18.98 -1.22
N TYR A 504 -8.11 18.68 0.08
CA TYR A 504 -9.17 18.99 1.04
C TYR A 504 -8.78 20.10 2.02
N TYR A 505 -7.47 20.30 2.24
CA TYR A 505 -6.98 21.22 3.27
C TYR A 505 -5.88 22.12 2.72
N THR A 506 -5.83 23.36 3.21
CA THR A 506 -4.82 24.35 2.80
C THR A 506 -3.53 24.25 3.61
N HIS A 507 -3.57 23.59 4.77
CA HIS A 507 -2.44 23.50 5.70
C HIS A 507 -2.47 22.19 6.50
N ALA A 508 -1.35 21.85 7.15
CA ALA A 508 -1.26 20.71 8.05
C ALA A 508 -0.30 20.96 9.22
N TYR A 509 -0.76 20.59 10.40
CA TYR A 509 -0.03 20.67 11.66
C TYR A 509 0.00 19.31 12.34
N LEU A 510 1.08 19.02 13.06
CA LEU A 510 1.27 17.81 13.86
C LEU A 510 1.24 18.16 15.34
N HIS A 511 0.21 17.69 16.03
CA HIS A 511 0.07 17.79 17.47
C HIS A 511 0.76 16.60 18.14
N ILE A 512 1.58 16.88 19.14
CA ILE A 512 2.47 15.91 19.79
C ILE A 512 2.31 16.02 21.32
N GLY A 513 1.59 15.08 21.93
CA GLY A 513 1.42 15.02 23.40
C GLY A 513 2.73 14.68 24.12
N PHE A 514 2.95 15.27 25.30
CA PHE A 514 4.12 15.00 26.14
C PHE A 514 4.11 13.59 26.71
N GLY A 515 5.29 12.99 26.84
CA GLY A 515 5.49 11.67 27.42
C GLY A 515 6.96 11.28 27.45
N SER A 516 7.22 10.01 27.79
CA SER A 516 8.56 9.43 27.89
C SER A 516 8.64 8.13 27.12
N ASN A 517 9.79 7.85 26.49
CA ASN A 517 10.05 6.66 25.68
C ASN A 517 9.07 6.53 24.50
N ARG A 518 8.78 7.65 23.85
CA ARG A 518 7.87 7.68 22.70
C ARG A 518 8.67 7.86 21.42
N SER A 519 8.31 7.10 20.39
CA SER A 519 8.84 7.26 19.04
C SER A 519 7.70 7.16 18.05
N GLY A 520 7.66 8.05 17.07
CA GLY A 520 6.68 8.00 16.00
C GLY A 520 7.23 8.53 14.69
N MET A 521 6.62 8.12 13.59
CA MET A 521 7.06 8.47 12.24
C MET A 521 5.94 9.18 11.50
N VAL A 522 6.27 10.23 10.76
CA VAL A 522 5.38 10.91 9.82
C VAL A 522 6.04 10.90 8.45
N GLN A 523 5.29 10.52 7.43
CA GLN A 523 5.72 10.57 6.04
C GLN A 523 4.96 11.68 5.34
N MET A 524 5.68 12.50 4.58
CA MET A 524 5.13 13.59 3.81
C MET A 524 5.62 13.48 2.37
N SER A 525 4.70 13.51 1.42
CA SER A 525 5.00 13.72 0.00
C SER A 525 4.55 15.13 -0.37
N SER A 526 5.32 15.84 -1.20
CA SER A 526 4.95 17.15 -1.74
C SER A 526 5.73 17.46 -3.01
N VAL A 527 5.30 18.45 -3.78
CA VAL A 527 6.03 19.00 -4.92
C VAL A 527 6.58 20.38 -4.54
N VAL A 528 7.90 20.56 -4.66
CA VAL A 528 8.58 21.83 -4.41
C VAL A 528 9.45 22.17 -5.61
N GLY A 529 9.21 23.32 -6.24
CA GLY A 529 9.97 23.74 -7.44
C GLY A 529 9.87 22.75 -8.61
N GLY A 530 8.75 22.04 -8.74
CA GLY A 530 8.52 21.03 -9.79
C GLY A 530 9.19 19.67 -9.54
N LYS A 531 9.77 19.45 -8.36
CA LYS A 531 10.40 18.17 -7.97
C LYS A 531 9.66 17.51 -6.81
N THR A 532 9.61 16.18 -6.82
CA THR A 532 9.08 15.39 -5.71
C THR A 532 9.98 15.53 -4.48
N LYS A 533 9.38 15.92 -3.36
CA LYS A 533 9.96 15.96 -2.03
C LYS A 533 9.24 14.92 -1.17
N ALA A 534 9.89 13.80 -0.95
CA ALA A 534 9.45 12.76 -0.02
C ALA A 534 10.24 12.91 1.28
N CYS A 535 9.54 13.25 2.35
CA CYS A 535 10.07 13.59 3.65
C CYS A 535 9.67 12.55 4.68
N LYS A 536 10.66 12.01 5.40
CA LYS A 536 10.46 11.17 6.59
C LYS A 536 10.75 12.00 7.83
N ILE A 537 9.81 12.05 8.76
CA ILE A 537 9.95 12.76 10.04
C ILE A 537 9.88 11.71 11.14
N ILE A 538 10.82 11.73 12.08
CA ILE A 538 10.79 10.90 13.27
C ILE A 538 10.74 11.81 14.49
N ILE A 539 9.79 11.56 15.39
CA ILE A 539 9.66 12.25 16.68
C ILE A 539 10.10 11.28 17.78
N VAL A 540 10.97 11.72 18.70
CA VAL A 540 11.41 10.96 19.88
C VAL A 540 11.27 11.78 21.18
N GLN A 541 10.77 11.18 22.26
CA GLN A 541 10.61 11.79 23.61
C GLN A 541 11.12 10.88 24.74
#